data_AF-A0A2E2T1V7-F1
#
_entry.id   AF-A0A2E2T1V7-F1
#
_cell.length_a   1.000
_cell.length_b   1.000
_cell.length_c   1.000
_cell.angle_alpha   90.00
_cell.angle_beta   90.00
_cell.angle_gamma   90.00
#
_symmetry.space_group_name_H-M   'P 1'
#
loop_
_entity.id
_entity.type
_entity.pdbx_description
1 polymer ?
#
loop_
_entity_poly.entity_id
_entity_poly.type
_entity_poly.pdbx_seq_one_letter_code
_entity_poly.pdbx_strand_id
1 'polypeptide(L)' 'MDEINQIAVEKRLLFLREEHRDLDIAIEQLAHGAHHDQLRLGRMKKRKLALKDEILYLESQLVPDIIA' A
#
# COMPACT_ATOMS: atom_id res chain seq x y z
N MET A 1 -3.96 24.32 4.88
CA MET A 1 -3.87 23.20 3.92
C MET A 1 -5.10 23.31 3.03
N ASP A 2 -4.96 23.33 1.70
CA ASP A 2 -6.13 23.44 0.81
C ASP A 2 -6.97 22.15 0.86
N GLU A 3 -8.29 22.26 1.01
CA GLU A 3 -9.24 21.12 1.05
C GLU A 3 -9.09 20.18 -0.17
N ILE A 4 -8.70 20.75 -1.32
CA ILE A 4 -8.39 20.02 -2.55
C ILE A 4 -7.19 19.07 -2.36
N ASN A 5 -6.18 19.48 -1.59
CA ASN A 5 -4.99 18.68 -1.31
C ASN A 5 -5.34 17.49 -0.41
N GLN A 6 -6.18 17.70 0.60
CA GLN A 6 -6.63 16.63 1.49
C GLN A 6 -7.42 15.55 0.72
N ILE A 7 -8.38 15.96 -0.13
CA ILE A 7 -9.15 15.02 -0.97
C ILE A 7 -8.22 14.26 -1.93
N ALA A 8 -7.18 14.90 -2.46
CA ALA A 8 -6.18 14.24 -3.31
C ALA A 8 -5.38 13.17 -2.55
N VAL A 9 -4.96 13.49 -1.32
CA VAL A 9 -4.26 12.54 -0.44
C VAL A 9 -5.16 11.36 -0.08
N GLU A 10 -6.42 11.58 0.29
CA GLU A 10 -7.38 10.52 0.61
C GLU A 10 -7.64 9.59 -0.59
N LYS A 11 -7.81 10.14 -1.79
CA LYS A 11 -7.96 9.34 -3.03
C LYS A 11 -6.72 8.51 -3.31
N ARG A 12 -5.52 9.09 -3.14
CA ARG A 12 -4.26 8.37 -3.28
C ARG A 12 -4.16 7.24 -2.27
N LEU A 13 -4.57 7.49 -1.03
CA LEU A 13 -4.56 6.51 0.05
C LEU A 13 -5.45 5.30 -0.27
N LEU A 14 -6.65 5.55 -0.78
CA LEU A 14 -7.58 4.49 -1.20
C LEU A 14 -6.94 3.61 -2.28
N PHE A 15 -6.39 4.22 -3.32
CA PHE A 15 -5.72 3.51 -4.41
C PHE A 15 -4.54 2.65 -3.90
N LEU A 16 -3.68 3.22 -3.05
CA LEU A 16 -2.53 2.49 -2.50
C LEU A 16 -2.96 1.32 -1.62
N ARG A 17 -4.04 1.47 -0.83
CA ARG A 17 -4.61 0.40 -0.01
C ARG A 17 -5.17 -0.74 -0.85
N GLU A 18 -5.86 -0.42 -1.95
CA GLU A 18 -6.32 -1.42 -2.93
C GLU A 18 -5.14 -2.17 -3.55
N GLU A 19 -4.14 -1.45 -4.08
CA GLU A 19 -2.95 -2.05 -4.69
C GLU A 19 -2.17 -2.93 -3.69
N HIS A 20 -2.05 -2.48 -2.45
CA HIS A 20 -1.42 -3.25 -1.38
C HIS A 20 -2.17 -4.56 -1.08
N ARG A 21 -3.52 -4.52 -1.07
CA ARG A 21 -4.36 -5.70 -0.86
C ARG A 21 -4.24 -6.69 -2.02
N ASP A 22 -4.26 -6.20 -3.25
CA ASP A 22 -4.11 -7.04 -4.45
C ASP A 22 -2.75 -7.73 -4.49
N LEU A 23 -1.68 -7.01 -4.11
CA LEU A 23 -0.36 -7.61 -3.97
C LEU A 23 -0.31 -8.68 -2.89
N ASP A 24 -1.06 -8.53 -1.80
CA ASP A 24 -1.11 -9.54 -0.75
C ASP A 24 -1.73 -10.85 -1.25
N ILE A 25 -2.89 -10.75 -1.90
CA ILE A 25 -3.57 -11.89 -2.52
C ILE A 25 -2.66 -12.57 -3.53
N ALA A 26 -1.96 -11.79 -4.37
CA ALA A 26 -1.06 -12.33 -5.37
C ALA A 26 0.19 -12.99 -4.75
N ILE A 27 0.69 -12.48 -3.62
CA ILE A 27 1.78 -13.12 -2.84
C ILE A 27 1.29 -14.45 -2.26
N GLU A 28 0.10 -14.49 -1.67
CA GLU A 28 -0.48 -15.72 -1.12
C GLU A 28 -0.64 -16.78 -2.20
N GLN A 29 -1.23 -16.43 -3.34
CA GLN A 29 -1.39 -17.34 -4.47
C GLN A 29 -0.04 -17.87 -4.97
N LEU A 30 0.98 -17.02 -5.08
CA LEU A 30 2.31 -17.41 -5.53
C LEU A 30 3.03 -18.30 -4.50
N ALA A 31 2.83 -18.04 -3.20
CA ALA A 31 3.42 -18.83 -2.11
C ALA A 31 2.83 -20.25 -2.02
N HIS A 32 1.56 -20.42 -2.39
CA HIS A 32 0.87 -21.73 -2.34
C HIS A 32 0.93 -22.48 -3.68
N GLY A 33 1.45 -21.85 -4.73
CA GLY A 33 1.59 -22.46 -6.06
C GLY A 33 2.71 -23.51 -6.12
N ALA A 34 2.56 -24.48 -7.02
CA ALA A 34 3.56 -25.55 -7.23
C ALA A 34 4.93 -25.05 -7.72
N HIS A 35 4.99 -23.85 -8.30
CA HIS A 35 6.22 -23.21 -8.78
C HIS A 35 6.60 -22.05 -7.87
N HIS A 36 7.36 -22.38 -6.83
CA HIS A 36 7.78 -21.42 -5.81
C HIS A 36 8.91 -20.52 -6.34
N ASP A 37 8.57 -19.54 -7.18
CA ASP A 37 9.51 -18.53 -7.68
C ASP A 37 9.85 -17.53 -6.56
N GLN A 38 10.89 -17.86 -5.79
CA GLN A 38 11.37 -17.06 -4.66
C GLN A 38 11.80 -15.65 -5.07
N LEU A 39 12.34 -15.46 -6.29
CA LEU A 39 12.75 -14.13 -6.77
C LEU A 39 11.53 -13.26 -7.03
N ARG A 40 10.50 -13.80 -7.67
CA ARG A 40 9.24 -13.09 -7.89
C ARG A 40 8.55 -12.75 -6.58
N LEU A 41 8.49 -13.71 -5.65
CA LEU A 41 7.93 -13.50 -4.31
C LEU A 41 8.69 -12.39 -3.54
N GLY A 42 10.02 -12.39 -3.62
CA GLY A 42 10.87 -11.34 -3.02
C GLY A 42 10.59 -9.95 -3.61
N ARG A 43 10.47 -9.83 -4.94
CA ARG A 43 10.11 -8.57 -5.61
C ARG A 43 8.74 -8.06 -5.18
N MET A 44 7.75 -8.95 -5.09
CA MET A 44 6.38 -8.58 -4.69
C MET A 44 6.33 -8.14 -3.23
N LYS A 45 7.01 -8.85 -2.31
CA LYS A 45 7.12 -8.44 -0.91
C LYS A 45 7.81 -7.09 -0.75
N LYS A 46 8.87 -6.81 -1.52
CA LYS A 46 9.53 -5.49 -1.52
C LYS A 46 8.59 -4.38 -1.99
N ARG A 47 7.81 -4.62 -3.04
CA ARG A 47 6.79 -3.66 -3.51
C ARG A 47 5.70 -3.44 -2.46
N LYS A 48 5.20 -4.52 -1.83
CA LYS A 48 4.21 -4.44 -0.74
C LYS A 48 4.73 -3.59 0.43
N LEU A 49 5.99 -3.76 0.82
CA LEU A 49 6.62 -2.95 1.87
C LEU A 49 6.66 -1.47 1.48
N ALA A 50 7.09 -1.14 0.26
CA ALA A 50 7.13 0.25 -0.21
C ALA A 50 5.74 0.92 -0.21
N LEU A 51 4.70 0.19 -0.63
CA LEU A 51 3.32 0.71 -0.56
C LEU A 51 2.87 0.93 0.88
N LYS A 52 3.20 0.01 1.79
CA LYS A 52 2.89 0.18 3.22
C LYS A 52 3.55 1.43 3.79
N ASP A 53 4.82 1.67 3.45
CA ASP A 53 5.56 2.86 3.89
C ASP A 53 4.95 4.15 3.32
N GLU A 54 4.54 4.15 2.04
CA GLU A 54 3.85 5.28 1.41
C GLU A 54 2.48 5.55 2.06
N ILE A 55 1.70 4.50 2.34
CA ILE A 55 0.42 4.62 3.06
C ILE A 55 0.64 5.24 4.43
N LEU A 56 1.60 4.73 5.22
CA LEU A 56 1.86 5.25 6.57
C LEU A 56 2.31 6.71 6.53
N TYR A 57 3.12 7.09 5.54
CA TYR A 57 3.54 8.46 5.33
C TYR A 57 2.35 9.38 5.04
N LEU A 58 1.48 9.00 4.11
CA LEU A 58 0.29 9.79 3.76
C LEU A 58 -0.74 9.83 4.92
N GLU A 59 -0.93 8.72 5.65
CA GLU A 59 -1.72 8.70 6.88
C GLU A 59 -1.16 9.69 7.91
N SER A 60 0.16 9.72 8.11
CA SER A 60 0.81 10.66 9.04
C SER A 60 0.67 12.13 8.62
N GLN A 61 0.39 12.42 7.35
CA GLN A 61 0.08 13.77 6.88
C GLN A 61 -1.38 14.16 7.11
N LEU A 62 -2.28 13.18 7.20
CA LEU A 62 -3.71 13.39 7.49
C LEU A 62 -3.97 13.42 9.01
N VAL A 63 -3.27 12.59 9.79
CA VAL A 63 -3.39 12.50 11.27
C VAL A 63 -3.28 13.85 12.02
N PRO A 64 -2.49 14.85 11.59
CA PRO A 64 -2.48 16.18 12.21
C PRO A 64 -3.86 16.84 12.30
N ASP A 65 -4.78 16.53 11.37
CA ASP A 65 -6.15 17.08 11.31
C ASP A 65 -7.20 16.19 12.03
N ILE A 66 -6.90 14.93 12.38
CA ILE A 66 -7.89 13.99 12.94
C ILE A 66 -7.90 14.01 14.48
N ILE A 67 -6.87 14.58 15.12
CA ILE A 67 -6.71 14.68 16.59
C ILE A 67 -6.53 16.15 17.04
N ALA A 68 -7.11 17.11 16.30
CA ALA A 68 -7.12 18.53 16.64
C ALA A 68 -8.52 19.00 17.07
#